data_AF-A0A7V2X6V0-F1
#
_entry.id   AF-A0A7V2X6V0-F1
#
_cell.length_a   1.000
_cell.length_b   1.000
_cell.length_c   1.000
_cell.angle_alpha   90.00
_cell.angle_beta   90.00
_cell.angle_gamma   90.00
#
_symmetry.space_group_name_H-M   'P 1'
#
loop_
_entity.id
_entity.type
_entity.pdbx_description
1 polymer ?
#
loop_
_entity_poly.entity_id
_entity_poly.type
_entity_poly.pdbx_seq_one_letter_code
_entity_poly.pdbx_strand_id
1 'polypeptide(L)'
;MFKLARHSKPDVHHLTEEEVFQFAESLSRRSACVSVKWAAHIASCPKCAQKVKAARTTLKIADLSREIEPPADLADRIIRAARQQMPGKPTVSARKHQAGPLLGRLVAASLAVVCSMLLFFPAVLRLAAISPVSANDMAAPVMAESVSGDVGHHGMLAGAAEVDRLRRSMARATLLIDAMRRQAKII
;
A
#
# COMPACT_ATOMS: atom_id res chain seq x y z
N MET A 1 -49.69 13.97 -36.93
CA MET A 1 -49.86 14.39 -35.53
C MET A 1 -48.95 13.54 -34.64
N PHE A 2 -47.78 14.05 -34.24
CA PHE A 2 -46.88 13.33 -33.34
C PHE A 2 -47.21 13.69 -31.89
N LYS A 3 -47.64 12.68 -31.13
CA LYS A 3 -47.92 12.76 -29.70
C LYS A 3 -46.59 12.99 -28.97
N LEU A 4 -46.28 14.24 -28.63
CA LEU A 4 -45.19 14.58 -27.72
C LEU A 4 -45.58 14.04 -26.34
N ALA A 5 -44.96 12.92 -25.95
CA ALA A 5 -45.09 12.37 -24.61
C ALA A 5 -44.64 13.44 -23.62
N ARG A 6 -45.54 13.79 -22.68
CA ARG A 6 -45.25 14.71 -21.59
C ARG A 6 -44.08 14.14 -20.79
N HIS A 7 -42.93 14.81 -20.87
CA HIS A 7 -41.77 14.53 -20.03
C HIS A 7 -42.20 14.55 -18.56
N SER A 8 -42.03 13.40 -17.90
CA SER A 8 -42.02 13.27 -16.45
C SER A 8 -41.16 14.38 -15.85
N LYS A 9 -41.62 14.99 -14.74
CA LYS A 9 -40.86 15.97 -13.95
C LYS A 9 -39.37 15.58 -13.93
N PRO A 10 -38.43 16.48 -14.30
CA PRO A 10 -37.03 16.15 -14.23
C PRO A 10 -36.72 15.85 -12.77
N ASP A 11 -36.29 14.62 -12.48
CA ASP A 11 -35.66 14.31 -11.22
C ASP A 11 -34.61 15.40 -10.95
N VAL A 12 -34.68 16.01 -9.77
CA VAL A 12 -33.80 17.11 -9.32
C VAL A 12 -32.35 16.62 -9.16
N HIS A 13 -32.05 15.41 -9.63
CA HIS A 13 -30.72 14.86 -9.65
C HIS A 13 -29.91 15.48 -10.80
N HIS A 14 -28.94 16.31 -10.42
CA HIS A 14 -27.91 16.78 -11.34
C HIS A 14 -26.94 15.64 -11.67
N LEU A 15 -26.31 15.70 -12.84
CA LEU A 15 -25.20 14.81 -13.16
C LEU A 15 -24.06 14.99 -12.14
N THR A 16 -23.47 13.88 -11.75
CA THR A 16 -22.21 13.82 -11.00
C THR A 16 -21.05 14.35 -11.84
N GLU A 17 -19.90 14.63 -11.22
CA GLU A 17 -18.74 15.15 -11.94
C GLU A 17 -18.18 14.15 -12.96
N GLU A 18 -18.18 12.87 -12.61
CA GLU A 18 -17.75 11.78 -13.48
C GLU A 18 -18.66 11.67 -14.72
N GLU A 19 -19.98 11.68 -14.53
CA GLU A 19 -20.95 11.65 -15.65
C GLU A 19 -20.84 12.88 -16.55
N VAL A 20 -20.62 14.07 -15.97
CA VAL A 20 -20.36 15.29 -16.75
C VAL A 20 -19.13 15.13 -17.62
N PHE A 21 -18.03 14.60 -17.05
CA PHE A 21 -16.78 14.44 -17.78
C PHE A 21 -16.91 13.37 -18.87
N GLN A 22 -17.54 12.24 -18.57
CA GLN A 22 -17.80 11.18 -19.54
C GLN A 22 -18.66 11.67 -20.71
N PHE A 23 -19.72 12.45 -20.43
CA PHE A 23 -20.52 13.06 -21.47
C PHE A 23 -19.72 14.09 -22.29
N ALA A 24 -18.93 14.95 -21.63
CA ALA A 24 -18.07 15.92 -22.32
C ALA A 24 -17.01 15.26 -23.21
N GLU A 25 -16.43 14.15 -22.78
CA GLU A 25 -15.47 13.36 -23.56
C GLU A 25 -16.15 12.66 -24.75
N SER A 26 -17.35 12.11 -24.56
CA SER A 26 -18.11 11.56 -25.68
C SER A 26 -18.41 12.63 -26.75
N LEU A 27 -18.59 13.90 -26.35
CA LEU A 27 -18.78 15.01 -27.29
C LEU A 27 -17.50 15.45 -28.03
N SER A 28 -16.30 15.10 -27.55
CA SER A 28 -15.05 15.41 -28.27
C SER A 28 -14.72 14.38 -29.34
N ARG A 29 -15.26 13.15 -29.22
CA ARG A 29 -15.05 12.05 -30.16
C ARG A 29 -16.13 12.07 -31.25
N ARG A 30 -15.73 12.24 -32.52
CA ARG A 30 -16.68 12.33 -33.67
C ARG A 30 -17.61 11.13 -33.83
N SER A 31 -17.22 9.95 -33.36
CA SER A 31 -17.97 8.69 -33.52
C SER A 31 -18.65 8.20 -32.25
N ALA A 32 -18.54 8.91 -31.13
CA ALA A 32 -19.11 8.44 -29.87
C ALA A 32 -20.62 8.70 -29.82
N CYS A 33 -21.37 7.68 -29.41
CA CYS A 33 -22.78 7.82 -29.11
C CYS A 33 -22.97 8.54 -27.77
N VAL A 34 -23.84 9.55 -27.74
CA VAL A 34 -24.19 10.28 -26.52
C VAL A 34 -25.49 9.77 -25.93
N SER A 35 -25.58 9.72 -24.60
CA SER A 35 -26.82 9.37 -23.91
C SER A 35 -27.90 10.43 -24.17
N VAL A 36 -29.02 10.01 -24.76
CA VAL A 36 -30.18 10.88 -25.03
C VAL A 36 -30.76 11.44 -23.72
N LYS A 37 -30.76 10.64 -22.64
CA LYS A 37 -31.23 11.07 -21.31
C LYS A 37 -30.36 12.21 -20.78
N TRP A 38 -29.04 12.08 -20.86
CA TRP A 38 -28.12 13.13 -20.42
C TRP A 38 -28.23 14.38 -21.28
N ALA A 39 -28.29 14.23 -22.61
CA ALA A 39 -28.46 15.36 -23.52
C ALA A 39 -29.75 16.14 -23.24
N ALA A 40 -30.88 15.44 -23.04
CA ALA A 40 -32.16 16.06 -22.69
C ALA A 40 -32.09 16.80 -21.34
N HIS A 41 -31.50 16.17 -20.31
CA HIS A 41 -31.32 16.82 -19.01
C HIS A 41 -30.46 18.08 -19.15
N ILE A 42 -29.31 18.00 -19.81
CA ILE A 42 -28.37 19.11 -19.98
C ILE A 42 -29.02 20.27 -20.74
N ALA A 43 -29.82 19.99 -21.76
CA ALA A 43 -30.58 21.01 -22.49
C ALA A 43 -31.58 21.76 -21.58
N SER A 44 -32.12 21.07 -20.57
CA SER A 44 -33.08 21.64 -19.61
C SER A 44 -32.45 22.20 -18.32
N CYS A 45 -31.21 21.84 -18.00
CA CYS A 45 -30.54 22.17 -16.74
C CYS A 45 -29.30 23.05 -16.96
N PRO A 46 -29.38 24.38 -16.72
CA PRO A 46 -28.28 25.30 -17.00
C PRO A 46 -27.03 25.03 -16.16
N LYS A 47 -27.20 24.52 -14.93
CA LYS A 47 -26.08 24.16 -14.04
C LYS A 47 -25.25 23.03 -14.63
N CYS A 48 -25.90 21.96 -15.12
CA CYS A 48 -25.20 20.85 -15.77
C CYS A 48 -24.61 21.27 -17.13
N ALA A 49 -25.32 22.12 -17.90
CA ALA A 49 -24.78 22.68 -19.14
C ALA A 49 -23.50 23.48 -18.92
N GLN A 50 -23.43 24.30 -17.87
CA GLN A 50 -22.24 25.06 -17.51
C GLN A 50 -21.08 24.14 -17.14
N LYS A 51 -21.33 23.09 -16.35
CA LYS A 51 -20.31 22.09 -15.99
C LYS A 51 -19.76 21.36 -17.23
N VAL A 52 -20.63 20.91 -18.13
CA VAL A 52 -20.22 20.25 -19.38
C VAL A 52 -19.42 21.21 -20.26
N LYS A 53 -19.83 22.47 -20.36
CA LYS A 53 -19.07 23.50 -21.10
C LYS A 53 -17.67 23.68 -20.52
N ALA A 54 -17.55 23.78 -19.20
CA ALA A 54 -16.25 23.89 -18.53
C ALA A 54 -15.37 22.65 -18.80
N ALA A 55 -15.91 21.44 -18.65
CA ALA A 55 -15.20 20.20 -18.93
C ALA A 55 -14.71 20.12 -20.39
N ARG A 56 -15.55 20.51 -21.36
CA ARG A 56 -15.15 20.57 -22.78
C ARG A 56 -14.04 21.57 -23.04
N THR A 57 -14.05 22.72 -22.38
CA THR A 57 -12.94 23.69 -22.48
C THR A 57 -11.65 23.09 -21.96
N THR A 58 -11.68 22.40 -20.81
CA THR A 58 -10.50 21.72 -20.26
C THR A 58 -9.97 20.65 -21.22
N LEU A 59 -10.85 19.82 -21.78
CA LEU A 59 -10.48 18.82 -22.78
C LEU A 59 -9.86 19.46 -24.02
N LYS A 60 -10.43 20.55 -24.53
CA LYS A 60 -9.90 21.28 -25.68
C LYS A 60 -8.51 21.87 -25.40
N ILE A 61 -8.28 22.42 -24.21
CA ILE A 61 -6.97 22.92 -23.79
C ILE A 61 -5.97 21.77 -23.73
N ALA A 62 -6.37 20.62 -23.17
CA ALA A 62 -5.53 19.43 -23.13
C ALA A 62 -5.16 18.95 -24.54
N ASP A 63 -6.11 18.94 -25.48
CA ASP A 63 -5.84 18.58 -26.87
C ASP A 63 -4.87 19.56 -27.55
N LEU A 64 -5.05 20.87 -27.37
CA LEU A 64 -4.11 21.89 -27.89
C LEU A 64 -2.72 21.77 -27.27
N SER A 65 -2.62 21.38 -26.00
CA SER A 65 -1.33 21.19 -25.35
C SER A 65 -0.54 20.00 -25.90
N ARG A 66 -1.22 19.00 -26.49
CA ARG A 66 -0.57 17.86 -27.14
C ARG A 66 0.07 18.23 -28.47
N GLU A 67 -0.43 19.27 -29.12
CA GLU A 67 0.12 19.78 -30.38
C GLU A 67 1.47 20.50 -30.16
N ILE A 68 1.72 20.97 -28.93
CA ILE A 68 3.00 21.56 -28.54
C ILE A 68 3.97 20.43 -28.21
N GLU A 69 4.89 20.17 -29.12
CA GLU A 69 5.95 19.18 -28.90
C GLU A 69 6.82 19.62 -27.71
N PRO A 70 6.92 18.80 -26.63
CA PRO A 70 7.77 19.13 -25.52
C PRO A 70 9.24 19.12 -25.97
N PRO A 71 10.10 19.98 -25.39
CA PRO A 71 11.51 19.95 -25.73
C PRO A 71 12.11 18.58 -25.37
N ALA A 72 12.99 18.08 -26.24
CA ALA A 72 13.51 16.70 -26.17
C ALA A 72 14.19 16.37 -24.83
N ASP A 73 14.69 17.39 -24.12
CA ASP A 73 15.36 17.26 -22.82
C ASP A 73 14.41 17.34 -21.61
N LEU A 74 13.12 17.58 -21.81
CA LEU A 74 12.16 17.80 -20.72
C LEU A 74 12.05 16.58 -19.81
N ALA A 75 11.97 15.39 -20.41
CA ALA A 75 11.89 14.14 -19.66
C ALA A 75 13.14 13.96 -18.76
N ASP A 76 14.33 14.20 -19.31
CA ASP A 76 15.59 14.12 -18.55
C ASP A 76 15.66 15.16 -17.44
N ARG A 77 15.19 16.38 -17.68
CA ARG A 77 15.11 17.44 -16.67
C ARG A 77 14.16 17.07 -15.54
N ILE A 78 12.98 16.53 -15.86
CA ILE A 78 12.00 16.06 -14.86
C ILE A 78 12.59 14.90 -14.04
N ILE A 79 13.19 13.90 -14.69
CA ILE A 79 13.81 12.76 -14.00
C ILE A 79 14.93 13.23 -13.08
N ARG A 80 15.78 14.16 -13.54
CA ARG A 80 16.87 14.73 -12.74
C ARG A 80 16.33 15.50 -11.53
N ALA A 81 15.33 16.36 -11.74
CA ALA A 81 14.68 17.11 -10.65
C ALA A 81 14.01 16.17 -9.64
N ALA A 82 13.30 15.14 -10.11
CA ALA A 82 12.68 14.14 -9.25
C ALA A 82 13.71 13.35 -8.43
N ARG A 83 14.86 13.00 -9.01
CA ARG A 83 15.97 12.34 -8.30
C ARG A 83 16.61 13.24 -7.25
N GLN A 84 16.72 14.54 -7.51
CA GLN A 84 17.22 15.51 -6.53
C GLN A 84 16.25 15.73 -5.36
N GLN A 85 14.94 15.61 -5.62
CA GLN A 85 13.90 15.75 -4.60
C GLN A 85 13.63 14.46 -3.82
N MET A 86 14.01 13.30 -4.36
CA MET A 86 13.96 12.05 -3.59
C MET A 86 14.98 12.13 -2.46
N PRO A 87 14.56 12.13 -1.17
CA PRO A 87 15.50 12.03 -0.07
C PRO A 87 16.33 10.78 -0.30
N GLY A 88 17.65 10.93 -0.31
CA GLY A 88 18.58 9.82 -0.53
C GLY A 88 18.10 8.64 0.29
N LYS A 89 17.78 7.53 -0.40
CA LYS A 89 17.40 6.27 0.24
C LYS A 89 18.47 6.04 1.30
N PRO A 90 18.16 6.04 2.61
CA PRO A 90 19.19 5.97 3.63
C PRO A 90 19.97 4.71 3.32
N THR A 91 21.22 4.89 2.89
CA THR A 91 22.13 3.79 2.64
C THR A 91 22.28 3.12 3.99
N VAL A 92 21.63 1.96 4.16
CA VAL A 92 21.62 1.17 5.41
C VAL A 92 23.04 0.66 5.74
N SER A 93 24.07 1.07 5.01
CA SER A 93 25.46 0.66 5.21
C SER A 93 26.30 1.58 6.11
N ALA A 94 25.78 2.71 6.62
CA ALA A 94 26.57 3.61 7.48
C ALA A 94 26.18 3.57 8.97
N ARG A 95 25.58 2.46 9.44
CA ARG A 95 25.33 2.22 10.88
C ARG A 95 25.85 0.86 11.33
N LYS A 96 27.06 0.52 10.90
CA LYS A 96 27.87 -0.53 11.53
C LYS A 96 28.86 0.18 12.44
N HIS A 97 28.93 -0.24 13.71
CA HIS A 97 29.78 0.29 14.78
C HIS A 97 29.27 1.54 15.52
N GLN A 98 28.22 1.41 16.33
CA GLN A 98 28.15 2.12 17.63
C GLN A 98 26.99 1.73 18.58
N ALA A 99 26.26 0.65 18.30
CA ALA A 99 25.21 0.17 19.22
C ALA A 99 25.51 -1.24 19.74
N GLY A 100 26.12 -1.30 20.93
CA GLY A 100 25.85 -2.34 21.93
C GLY A 100 26.77 -3.56 21.99
N PRO A 101 27.95 -3.48 22.66
CA PRO A 101 28.75 -4.65 23.01
C PRO A 101 28.12 -5.53 24.12
N LEU A 102 26.86 -5.28 24.50
CA LEU A 102 26.21 -5.93 25.63
C LEU A 102 25.53 -7.26 25.26
N LEU A 103 25.00 -7.41 24.03
CA LEU A 103 24.41 -8.69 23.60
C LEU A 103 25.48 -9.76 23.35
N GLY A 104 26.67 -9.40 22.84
CA GLY A 104 27.76 -10.34 22.62
C GLY A 104 28.31 -10.94 23.92
N ARG A 105 28.27 -10.17 25.03
CA ARG A 105 28.71 -10.63 26.34
C ARG A 105 27.77 -11.67 26.97
N LEU A 106 26.47 -11.54 26.75
CA LEU A 106 25.48 -12.51 27.24
C LEU A 106 25.61 -13.86 26.52
N VAL A 107 25.81 -13.85 25.20
CA VAL A 107 26.01 -15.09 24.42
C VAL A 107 27.31 -15.80 24.81
N ALA A 108 28.40 -15.04 24.98
CA ALA A 108 29.68 -15.59 25.43
C ALA A 108 29.59 -16.18 26.85
N ALA A 109 28.87 -15.51 27.77
CA ALA A 109 28.67 -16.01 29.13
C ALA A 109 27.83 -17.30 29.15
N SER A 110 26.75 -17.38 28.35
CA SER A 110 25.95 -18.61 28.25
C SER A 110 26.75 -19.78 27.68
N LEU A 111 27.62 -19.53 26.69
CA LEU A 111 28.45 -20.56 26.10
C LEU A 111 29.49 -21.08 27.10
N ALA A 112 30.09 -20.20 27.90
CA ALA A 112 31.03 -20.59 28.95
C ALA A 112 30.36 -21.46 30.04
N VAL A 113 29.14 -21.12 30.48
CA VAL A 113 28.39 -21.92 31.46
C VAL A 113 28.05 -23.30 30.91
N VAL A 114 27.60 -23.40 29.66
CA VAL A 114 27.30 -24.69 29.00
C VAL A 114 28.57 -25.53 28.83
N CYS A 115 29.69 -24.92 28.41
CA CYS A 115 30.97 -25.62 28.32
C CYS A 115 31.49 -26.09 29.70
N SER A 116 31.38 -25.27 30.75
CA SER A 116 31.74 -25.69 32.11
C SER A 116 30.85 -26.84 32.59
N MET A 117 29.55 -26.80 32.35
CA MET A 117 28.65 -27.91 32.68
C MET A 117 29.03 -29.20 31.95
N LEU A 118 29.33 -29.13 30.64
CA LEU A 118 29.75 -30.29 29.83
C LEU A 118 31.11 -30.86 30.24
N LEU A 119 32.03 -30.04 30.77
CA LEU A 119 33.35 -30.48 31.22
C LEU A 119 33.35 -31.02 32.66
N PHE A 120 32.45 -30.55 33.54
CA PHE A 120 32.35 -31.02 34.92
C PHE A 120 31.41 -32.22 35.11
N PHE A 121 30.41 -32.43 34.23
CA PHE A 121 29.46 -33.56 34.33
C PHE A 121 30.08 -34.97 34.17
N PRO A 122 31.11 -35.24 33.35
CA PRO A 122 31.67 -36.59 33.21
C PRO A 122 32.50 -37.03 34.42
N ALA A 123 33.01 -36.08 35.20
CA ALA A 123 33.82 -36.35 36.39
C ALA A 123 32.96 -36.71 37.61
N VAL A 124 31.77 -36.11 37.74
CA VAL A 124 30.85 -36.39 38.85
C VAL A 124 30.08 -37.70 38.63
N LEU A 125 29.72 -38.04 37.39
CA LEU A 125 29.06 -39.31 37.05
C LEU A 125 29.98 -40.54 37.19
N ARG A 126 31.31 -40.37 37.13
CA ARG A 126 32.27 -41.47 37.37
C ARG A 126 32.65 -41.69 38.84
N LEU A 127 32.34 -40.75 39.73
CA LEU A 127 32.45 -40.98 41.19
C LEU A 127 31.18 -41.58 41.81
N ALA A 128 30.02 -41.41 41.17
CA ALA A 128 28.74 -41.96 41.63
C ALA A 128 28.44 -43.38 41.13
N ALA A 129 29.26 -43.94 40.23
CA ALA A 129 29.09 -45.29 39.67
C ALA A 129 29.71 -46.41 40.51
N ILE A 130 30.23 -46.11 41.70
CA ILE A 130 30.71 -47.11 42.68
C ILE A 130 29.93 -46.94 43.97
N SER A 131 28.66 -47.38 43.97
CA SER A 131 28.07 -48.21 45.04
C SER A 131 26.60 -48.49 44.72
N PRO A 132 26.21 -49.75 44.44
CA PRO A 132 24.84 -50.13 44.18
C PRO A 132 24.15 -50.56 45.49
N VAL A 133 22.90 -50.17 45.73
CA VAL A 133 21.99 -51.00 46.55
C VAL A 133 20.52 -50.64 46.35
N SER A 134 19.76 -51.68 45.97
CA SER A 134 18.34 -51.95 46.18
C SER A 134 17.32 -50.92 45.67
N ALA A 135 16.54 -51.16 44.63
CA ALA A 135 15.54 -52.21 44.38
C ALA A 135 14.13 -51.59 44.38
N ASN A 136 13.31 -52.16 43.51
CA ASN A 136 11.86 -52.02 43.30
C ASN A 136 11.42 -50.80 42.48
N ASP A 137 11.06 -51.01 41.22
CA ASP A 137 9.81 -51.62 40.72
C ASP A 137 8.62 -50.65 40.82
N MET A 138 8.24 -50.05 39.69
CA MET A 138 7.15 -50.57 38.86
C MET A 138 6.81 -49.58 37.72
N ALA A 139 6.54 -50.19 36.57
CA ALA A 139 5.59 -49.77 35.53
C ALA A 139 5.88 -48.50 34.69
N ALA A 140 6.25 -48.79 33.43
CA ALA A 140 5.99 -47.99 32.23
C ALA A 140 4.47 -47.91 31.93
N PRO A 141 3.98 -47.57 30.70
CA PRO A 141 4.44 -46.62 29.68
C PRO A 141 3.29 -45.75 29.08
N VAL A 142 3.67 -44.72 28.30
CA VAL A 142 3.14 -44.31 26.96
C VAL A 142 1.63 -44.09 26.75
N MET A 143 1.30 -42.84 26.36
CA MET A 143 0.42 -42.36 25.25
C MET A 143 0.50 -40.81 25.34
N ALA A 144 0.44 -39.95 24.32
CA ALA A 144 0.04 -39.96 22.91
C ALA A 144 0.82 -38.79 22.24
N GLU A 145 1.37 -38.96 21.04
CA GLU A 145 0.76 -38.54 19.77
C GLU A 145 0.57 -37.03 19.61
N SER A 146 1.18 -36.47 18.55
CA SER A 146 0.49 -35.71 17.49
C SER A 146 1.36 -34.60 16.88
N VAL A 147 1.50 -34.67 15.54
CA VAL A 147 1.30 -33.54 14.59
C VAL A 147 2.47 -32.54 14.50
N SER A 148 2.87 -31.99 13.35
CA SER A 148 2.22 -31.85 12.04
C SER A 148 3.28 -31.81 10.94
N GLY A 149 2.98 -32.46 9.83
CA GLY A 149 3.50 -32.08 8.52
C GLY A 149 2.70 -30.92 7.92
N ASP A 150 3.39 -30.27 6.99
CA ASP A 150 2.92 -29.70 5.72
C ASP A 150 1.92 -28.54 5.73
N VAL A 151 2.41 -27.35 5.32
CA VAL A 151 1.59 -26.28 4.73
C VAL A 151 2.41 -25.53 3.69
N GLY A 152 2.33 -25.98 2.43
CA GLY A 152 2.36 -25.06 1.30
C GLY A 152 0.99 -24.38 1.21
N HIS A 153 0.92 -23.04 1.27
CA HIS A 153 -0.15 -22.16 0.78
C HIS A 153 0.23 -20.67 1.04
N HIS A 154 1.17 -20.12 0.25
CA HIS A 154 1.69 -18.76 0.44
C HIS A 154 1.38 -17.77 -0.71
N GLY A 155 0.23 -17.93 -1.39
CA GLY A 155 -0.12 -17.13 -2.58
C GLY A 155 -1.15 -16.02 -2.40
N MET A 156 -2.10 -16.11 -1.45
CA MET A 156 -3.28 -15.22 -1.44
C MET A 156 -3.29 -14.11 -0.39
N LEU A 157 -2.44 -14.17 0.64
CA LEU A 157 -2.42 -13.15 1.72
C LEU A 157 -1.46 -11.98 1.46
N ALA A 158 -0.60 -12.08 0.43
CA ALA A 158 0.34 -11.01 0.08
C ALA A 158 -0.36 -9.77 -0.51
N GLY A 159 -1.50 -9.95 -1.19
CA GLY A 159 -2.25 -8.83 -1.79
C GLY A 159 -2.92 -7.92 -0.77
N ALA A 160 -3.53 -8.48 0.28
CA ALA A 160 -4.23 -7.69 1.29
C ALA A 160 -3.27 -6.82 2.12
N ALA A 161 -2.13 -7.38 2.52
CA ALA A 161 -1.11 -6.65 3.26
C ALA A 161 -0.50 -5.49 2.44
N GLU A 162 -0.34 -5.68 1.13
CA GLU A 162 0.18 -4.65 0.23
C GLU A 162 -0.86 -3.55 -0.05
N VAL A 163 -2.14 -3.91 -0.19
CA VAL A 163 -3.24 -2.93 -0.31
C VAL A 163 -3.37 -2.09 0.97
N ASP A 164 -3.26 -2.69 2.15
CA ASP A 164 -3.26 -1.96 3.42
C ASP A 164 -2.02 -1.08 3.62
N ARG A 165 -0.88 -1.48 3.04
CA ARG A 165 0.33 -0.66 3.00
C ARG A 165 0.12 0.55 2.09
N LEU A 166 -0.47 0.36 0.92
CA LEU A 166 -0.81 1.43 -0.03
C LEU A 166 -1.81 2.41 0.58
N ARG A 167 -2.84 1.89 1.26
CA ARG A 167 -3.87 2.70 1.93
C ARG A 167 -3.28 3.57 3.04
N ARG A 168 -2.39 3.01 3.86
CA ARG A 168 -1.66 3.75 4.89
C ARG A 168 -0.69 4.78 4.30
N SER A 169 -0.08 4.48 3.15
CA SER A 169 0.76 5.44 2.42
C SER A 169 -0.06 6.62 1.91
N MET A 170 -1.21 6.38 1.28
CA MET A 170 -2.09 7.44 0.79
C MET A 170 -2.64 8.32 1.91
N ALA A 171 -3.01 7.75 3.07
CA ALA A 171 -3.46 8.52 4.22
C ALA A 171 -2.39 9.46 4.79
N ARG A 172 -1.11 9.09 4.69
CA ARG A 172 0.01 9.97 5.09
C ARG A 172 0.24 11.08 4.07
N ALA A 173 0.12 10.77 2.78
CA ALA A 173 0.26 11.77 1.71
C ALA A 173 -0.83 12.85 1.79
N THR A 174 -2.09 12.47 2.10
CA THR A 174 -3.18 13.43 2.26
C THR A 174 -2.98 14.36 3.45
N LEU A 175 -2.47 13.86 4.59
CA LEU A 175 -2.13 14.70 5.74
C LEU A 175 -1.02 15.71 5.43
N LEU A 176 -0.02 15.31 4.64
CA LEU A 176 1.10 16.18 4.26
C LEU A 176 0.63 17.30 3.31
N ILE A 177 -0.24 16.98 2.35
CA ILE A 177 -0.87 17.96 1.46
C ILE A 177 -1.73 18.94 2.26
N ASP A 178 -2.49 18.47 3.25
CA ASP A 178 -3.34 19.33 4.06
C ASP A 178 -2.52 20.24 4.99
N ALA A 179 -1.40 19.74 5.53
CA ALA A 179 -0.45 20.54 6.31
C ALA A 179 0.20 21.65 5.47
N MET A 180 0.64 21.34 4.25
CA MET A 180 1.19 22.33 3.32
C MET A 180 0.14 23.39 2.94
N ARG A 181 -1.11 22.98 2.72
CA ARG A 181 -2.22 23.91 2.43
C ARG A 181 -2.51 24.85 3.60
N ARG A 182 -2.39 24.39 4.85
CA ARG A 182 -2.56 25.25 6.04
C ARG A 182 -1.42 26.26 6.17
N GLN A 183 -0.17 25.85 5.93
CA GLN A 183 0.96 26.78 5.94
C GLN A 183 0.85 27.85 4.85
N ALA A 184 0.37 27.49 3.65
CA ALA A 184 0.16 28.44 2.56
C ALA A 184 -1.00 29.44 2.79
N LYS A 185 -1.88 29.21 3.77
CA LYS A 185 -2.98 30.13 4.15
C LYS A 185 -2.61 31.12 5.26
N ILE A 186 -1.45 30.92 5.91
CA ILE A 186 -0.98 31.75 7.04
C ILE A 186 -0.01 32.84 6.55
N ILE A 187 0.39 32.80 5.28
CA ILE A 187 1.15 33.83 4.56
C ILE A 187 0.17 34.64 3.71
#